data_AF-A0A4Q1KDN2-F1
#
_entry.id   AF-A0A4Q1KDN2-F1
#
_cell.length_a   1.000
_cell.length_b   1.000
_cell.length_c   1.000
_cell.angle_alpha   90.00
_cell.angle_beta   90.00
_cell.angle_gamma   90.00
#
_symmetry.space_group_name_H-M   'P 1'
#
loop_
_entity.id
_entity.type
_entity.pdbx_description
1 polymer ?
#
loop_
_entity_poly.entity_id
_entity_poly.type
_entity_poly.pdbx_seq_one_letter_code
_entity_poly.pdbx_strand_id
1 'polypeptide(L)'
;MSKEYIYNNFIWKGIFGNINSNKIYPRFNKGEQFSIGFSNIVRYCVALPKWTIKNSETKLYLSIKDNGEVFEFTSNWISTKMKGAFLETIFDEIVNRNKTENEYVNWRSDLFNSLLELKEKATDLRLSKSSEDKIELNFKVHLNKLQATFEPVEFLDPFFIIELGSKSSLEVCEIGLDFLEVDNKKCIGILKTIIDEIPYVGLIIGIAYFFEGKSELSNNYIITALNQVDSIDFSIDFTGLIAEVIATNDYNLGVVDDKTIRMFFNVLDINQSTTALIKLSYIILNKNLKYLKEFALENVAIAINHNLNDKNESTKISGFHIICSVLLWNDKFNEAEKYHHYFLNEKNDFLKYNFEHVEGYITLALAKNNHNFISNLILDFPHLKNRASGLFNAWSFENLELKNKSWSNLDIYNHNKIINARKLYCE
;
A
#
# COMPACT_ATOMS: atom_id res chain seq x y z
N MET A 1 -35.46 14.00 -6.81
CA MET A 1 -36.22 13.72 -5.57
C MET A 1 -35.29 12.96 -4.64
N SER A 2 -35.12 13.42 -3.40
CA SER A 2 -34.32 12.70 -2.40
C SER A 2 -34.98 11.36 -2.08
N LYS A 3 -34.19 10.29 -2.04
CA LYS A 3 -34.65 8.95 -1.67
C LYS A 3 -34.12 8.63 -0.28
N GLU A 4 -34.99 8.17 0.62
CA GLU A 4 -34.63 7.80 1.99
C GLU A 4 -34.99 6.33 2.25
N TYR A 5 -34.06 5.60 2.89
CA TYR A 5 -34.27 4.23 3.34
C TYR A 5 -34.14 4.15 4.85
N ILE A 6 -35.23 3.74 5.50
CA ILE A 6 -35.32 3.65 6.96
C ILE A 6 -35.36 2.18 7.39
N TYR A 7 -34.53 1.85 8.37
CA TYR A 7 -34.38 0.55 8.98
C TYR A 7 -34.85 0.61 10.43
N ASN A 8 -35.95 -0.07 10.73
CA ASN A 8 -36.52 -0.16 12.08
C ASN A 8 -36.53 -1.62 12.55
N ASN A 9 -36.18 -1.85 13.83
CA ASN A 9 -36.48 -3.08 14.58
C ASN A 9 -35.70 -4.37 14.17
N PHE A 10 -34.37 -4.31 13.99
CA PHE A 10 -33.58 -5.53 13.75
C PHE A 10 -33.20 -6.30 15.03
N ILE A 11 -33.35 -7.63 15.02
CA ILE A 11 -32.86 -8.55 16.05
C ILE A 11 -31.37 -8.86 15.81
N TRP A 12 -30.56 -8.80 16.86
CA TRP A 12 -29.09 -8.82 16.84
C TRP A 12 -28.41 -9.94 16.04
N LYS A 13 -29.00 -11.13 15.97
CA LYS A 13 -28.41 -12.28 15.25
C LYS A 13 -28.42 -12.13 13.72
N GLY A 14 -29.08 -11.12 13.15
CA GLY A 14 -29.27 -11.00 11.70
C GLY A 14 -28.80 -9.69 11.08
N ILE A 15 -28.20 -8.76 11.83
CA ILE A 15 -27.96 -7.39 11.33
C ILE A 15 -27.10 -7.34 10.05
N PHE A 16 -26.04 -8.15 9.96
CA PHE A 16 -25.23 -8.27 8.74
C PHE A 16 -25.96 -8.98 7.59
N GLY A 17 -26.85 -9.94 7.89
CA GLY A 17 -27.64 -10.64 6.87
C GLY A 17 -28.86 -9.86 6.38
N ASN A 18 -29.36 -8.94 7.22
CA ASN A 18 -30.60 -8.22 6.98
C ASN A 18 -30.40 -6.90 6.25
N ILE A 19 -29.27 -6.21 6.47
CA ILE A 19 -28.90 -5.02 5.70
C ILE A 19 -28.19 -5.52 4.43
N ASN A 20 -28.98 -5.92 3.44
CA ASN A 20 -28.46 -6.37 2.15
C ASN A 20 -28.06 -5.15 1.32
N SER A 21 -26.85 -4.63 1.54
CA SER A 21 -26.28 -3.48 0.81
C SER A 21 -26.35 -3.66 -0.71
N ASN A 22 -26.16 -4.89 -1.19
CA ASN A 22 -26.30 -5.25 -2.62
C ASN A 22 -27.73 -5.06 -3.16
N LYS A 23 -28.76 -5.03 -2.31
CA LYS A 23 -30.14 -4.65 -2.69
C LYS A 23 -30.46 -3.18 -2.47
N ILE A 24 -29.79 -2.54 -1.52
CA ILE A 24 -30.08 -1.16 -1.11
C ILE A 24 -29.47 -0.19 -2.10
N TYR A 25 -28.18 -0.38 -2.36
CA TYR A 25 -27.39 0.54 -3.16
C TYR A 25 -27.92 0.69 -4.60
N PRO A 26 -28.27 -0.39 -5.32
CA PRO A 26 -28.86 -0.27 -6.65
C PRO A 26 -30.15 0.56 -6.69
N ARG A 27 -30.92 0.65 -5.59
CA ARG A 27 -32.17 1.45 -5.57
C ARG A 27 -31.92 2.97 -5.60
N PHE A 28 -30.70 3.40 -5.32
CA PHE A 28 -30.25 4.77 -5.51
C PHE A 28 -29.76 5.05 -6.93
N ASN A 29 -29.60 4.03 -7.79
CA ASN A 29 -29.16 4.13 -9.18
C ASN A 29 -27.83 4.89 -9.36
N LYS A 30 -26.79 4.52 -8.59
CA LYS A 30 -25.51 5.27 -8.53
C LYS A 30 -24.31 4.58 -9.22
N GLY A 31 -24.47 3.39 -9.79
CA GLY A 31 -23.41 2.66 -10.52
C GLY A 31 -22.60 1.68 -9.65
N GLU A 32 -22.27 0.49 -10.17
CA GLU A 32 -21.65 -0.59 -9.39
C GLU A 32 -20.29 -0.22 -8.76
N GLN A 33 -19.58 0.75 -9.34
CA GLN A 33 -18.26 1.20 -8.88
C GLN A 33 -18.25 1.79 -7.46
N PHE A 34 -19.37 2.28 -6.94
CA PHE A 34 -19.46 2.75 -5.55
C PHE A 34 -20.16 1.76 -4.59
N SER A 35 -20.58 0.59 -5.08
CA SER A 35 -21.33 -0.40 -4.29
C SER A 35 -20.51 -0.95 -3.11
N ILE A 36 -19.24 -1.27 -3.34
CA ILE A 36 -18.34 -1.81 -2.32
C ILE A 36 -18.03 -0.75 -1.26
N GLY A 37 -17.71 0.50 -1.65
CA GLY A 37 -17.44 1.55 -0.67
C GLY A 37 -18.67 1.92 0.13
N PHE A 38 -19.85 1.96 -0.50
CA PHE A 38 -21.12 2.11 0.21
C PHE A 38 -21.36 0.97 1.20
N SER A 39 -21.11 -0.28 0.79
CA SER A 39 -21.23 -1.45 1.65
C SER A 39 -20.29 -1.37 2.86
N ASN A 40 -19.05 -0.88 2.66
CA ASN A 40 -18.09 -0.68 3.74
C ASN A 40 -18.56 0.39 4.74
N ILE A 41 -19.07 1.53 4.27
CA ILE A 41 -19.64 2.56 5.17
C ILE A 41 -20.79 2.01 6.01
N VAL A 42 -21.72 1.31 5.37
CA VAL A 42 -22.85 0.67 6.06
C VAL A 42 -22.34 -0.33 7.09
N ARG A 43 -21.34 -1.14 6.74
CA ARG A 43 -20.69 -2.11 7.65
C ARG A 43 -20.12 -1.41 8.88
N TYR A 44 -19.34 -0.33 8.72
CA TYR A 44 -18.73 0.37 9.84
C TYR A 44 -19.75 1.08 10.73
N CYS A 45 -20.75 1.73 10.11
CA CYS A 45 -21.86 2.37 10.82
C CYS A 45 -22.59 1.37 11.74
N VAL A 46 -22.74 0.13 11.28
CA VAL A 46 -23.46 -0.93 11.97
C VAL A 46 -22.57 -1.75 12.93
N ALA A 47 -21.24 -1.72 12.74
CA ALA A 47 -20.30 -2.34 13.66
C ALA A 47 -20.24 -1.65 15.04
N LEU A 48 -20.47 -0.33 15.09
CA LEU A 48 -20.49 0.42 16.34
C LEU A 48 -21.60 -0.04 17.30
N PRO A 49 -22.88 -0.14 16.89
CA PRO A 49 -23.91 -0.72 17.75
C PRO A 49 -23.63 -2.19 18.07
N LYS A 50 -22.95 -2.96 17.20
CA LYS A 50 -22.63 -4.38 17.43
C LYS A 50 -21.91 -4.64 18.72
N TRP A 51 -20.99 -3.75 19.05
CA TRP A 51 -20.20 -3.90 20.25
C TRP A 51 -20.79 -3.17 21.45
N THR A 52 -21.66 -2.18 21.23
CA THR A 52 -22.10 -1.26 22.28
C THR A 52 -23.54 -1.45 22.76
N ILE A 53 -24.39 -2.16 22.00
CA ILE A 53 -25.80 -2.33 22.31
C ILE A 53 -26.06 -2.87 23.73
N LYS A 54 -27.17 -2.42 24.34
CA LYS A 54 -27.58 -2.82 25.68
C LYS A 54 -27.92 -4.30 25.79
N ASN A 55 -28.75 -4.84 24.89
CA ASN A 55 -29.14 -6.26 24.87
C ASN A 55 -29.71 -6.69 23.51
N SER A 56 -30.02 -7.98 23.36
CA SER A 56 -30.54 -8.57 22.12
C SER A 56 -31.91 -8.04 21.66
N GLU A 57 -32.67 -7.42 22.57
CA GLU A 57 -34.00 -6.84 22.30
C GLU A 57 -33.93 -5.36 21.90
N THR A 58 -32.76 -4.74 22.07
CA THR A 58 -32.58 -3.32 21.76
C THR A 58 -32.57 -3.12 20.27
N LYS A 59 -33.46 -2.22 19.82
CA LYS A 59 -33.67 -1.89 18.41
C LYS A 59 -32.61 -0.90 17.92
N LEU A 60 -32.12 -1.14 16.71
CA LEU A 60 -31.33 -0.18 15.92
C LEU A 60 -32.26 0.59 14.98
N TYR A 61 -32.09 1.90 14.92
CA TYR A 61 -32.61 2.77 13.87
C TYR A 61 -31.45 3.14 12.95
N LEU A 62 -31.63 3.00 11.64
CA LEU A 62 -30.71 3.52 10.63
C LEU A 62 -31.50 4.16 9.49
N SER A 63 -31.22 5.42 9.17
CA SER A 63 -31.70 6.10 7.97
C SER A 63 -30.53 6.41 7.05
N ILE A 64 -30.73 6.19 5.75
CA ILE A 64 -29.80 6.54 4.68
C ILE A 64 -30.56 7.34 3.65
N LYS A 65 -30.18 8.60 3.46
CA LYS A 65 -30.82 9.52 2.52
C LYS A 65 -29.85 9.91 1.42
N ASP A 66 -30.28 9.80 0.16
CA ASP A 66 -29.53 10.20 -1.03
C ASP A 66 -29.99 11.57 -1.52
N ASN A 67 -29.04 12.51 -1.57
CA ASN A 67 -29.25 13.87 -2.04
C ASN A 67 -28.59 14.14 -3.41
N GLY A 68 -28.15 13.10 -4.13
CA GLY A 68 -27.44 13.24 -5.41
C GLY A 68 -25.95 12.91 -5.25
N GLU A 69 -25.16 13.86 -4.79
CA GLU A 69 -23.70 13.67 -4.63
C GLU A 69 -23.31 13.23 -3.22
N VAL A 70 -24.27 13.19 -2.30
CA VAL A 70 -24.03 12.94 -0.88
C VAL A 70 -25.09 12.01 -0.32
N PHE A 71 -24.64 11.06 0.51
CA PHE A 71 -25.48 10.26 1.38
C PHE A 71 -25.45 10.81 2.80
N GLU A 72 -26.62 10.99 3.42
CA GLU A 72 -26.77 11.34 4.82
C GLU A 72 -27.15 10.09 5.62
N PHE A 73 -26.38 9.81 6.67
CA PHE A 73 -26.59 8.68 7.55
C PHE A 73 -27.00 9.16 8.94
N THR A 74 -28.08 8.57 9.47
CA THR A 74 -28.53 8.77 10.85
C THR A 74 -28.75 7.42 11.51
N SER A 75 -28.03 7.13 12.59
CA SER A 75 -28.10 5.86 13.32
C SER A 75 -28.34 6.08 14.80
N ASN A 76 -29.32 5.39 15.38
CA ASN A 76 -29.67 5.52 16.80
C ASN A 76 -29.87 4.15 17.47
N TRP A 77 -29.31 3.96 18.66
CA TRP A 77 -29.50 2.75 19.46
C TRP A 77 -29.31 3.01 20.96
N ILE A 78 -29.71 2.07 21.81
CA ILE A 78 -29.45 2.14 23.25
C ILE A 78 -28.23 1.28 23.57
N SER A 79 -27.24 1.88 24.24
CA SER A 79 -26.00 1.20 24.62
C SER A 79 -26.03 0.76 26.09
N THR A 80 -25.10 -0.12 26.49
CA THR A 80 -24.77 -0.23 27.91
C THR A 80 -24.01 1.02 28.38
N LYS A 81 -24.22 1.47 29.61
CA LYS A 81 -23.50 2.61 30.21
C LYS A 81 -21.99 2.58 29.96
N MET A 82 -21.33 1.45 30.24
CA MET A 82 -19.88 1.29 30.09
C MET A 82 -19.44 1.38 28.62
N LYS A 83 -20.12 0.66 27.71
CA LYS A 83 -19.73 0.61 26.30
C LYS A 83 -20.05 1.92 25.56
N GLY A 84 -21.13 2.60 25.94
CA GLY A 84 -21.45 3.93 25.44
C GLY A 84 -20.39 4.96 25.86
N ALA A 85 -19.99 4.96 27.14
CA ALA A 85 -18.92 5.84 27.61
C ALA A 85 -17.57 5.58 26.93
N PHE A 86 -17.26 4.32 26.64
CA PHE A 86 -16.06 3.97 25.88
C PHE A 86 -16.13 4.46 24.42
N LEU A 87 -17.29 4.36 23.77
CA LEU A 87 -17.50 4.92 22.43
C LEU A 87 -17.30 6.44 22.40
N GLU A 88 -17.81 7.18 23.39
CA GLU A 88 -17.56 8.62 23.51
C GLU A 88 -16.07 8.94 23.66
N THR A 89 -15.34 8.12 24.42
CA THR A 89 -13.89 8.28 24.62
C THR A 89 -13.13 8.10 23.31
N ILE A 90 -13.37 7.00 22.59
CA ILE A 90 -12.67 6.78 21.30
C ILE A 90 -13.11 7.79 20.23
N PHE A 91 -14.34 8.31 20.31
CA PHE A 91 -14.80 9.37 19.42
C PHE A 91 -14.02 10.66 19.65
N ASP A 92 -13.84 11.07 20.91
CA ASP A 92 -13.00 12.22 21.25
C ASP A 92 -11.55 12.01 20.77
N GLU A 93 -10.98 10.83 21.00
CA GLU A 93 -9.62 10.49 20.53
C GLU A 93 -9.49 10.58 19.01
N ILE A 94 -10.39 9.95 18.25
CA ILE A 94 -10.30 9.84 16.80
C ILE A 94 -10.68 11.15 16.11
N VAL A 95 -11.79 11.77 16.52
CA VAL A 95 -12.39 12.92 15.81
C VAL A 95 -11.83 14.24 16.31
N ASN A 96 -11.73 14.44 17.62
CA ASN A 96 -11.30 15.73 18.19
C ASN A 96 -9.78 15.79 18.40
N ARG A 97 -9.13 14.67 18.73
CA ARG A 97 -7.67 14.60 18.96
C ARG A 97 -6.88 14.01 17.80
N ASN A 98 -7.55 13.60 16.72
CA ASN A 98 -6.93 13.03 15.52
C ASN A 98 -6.03 11.80 15.77
N LYS A 99 -6.34 10.97 16.78
CA LYS A 99 -5.64 9.70 17.02
C LYS A 99 -5.90 8.72 15.86
N THR A 100 -4.83 8.17 15.30
CA THR A 100 -4.88 7.17 14.21
C THR A 100 -4.34 5.80 14.63
N GLU A 101 -3.50 5.75 15.66
CA GLU A 101 -2.91 4.51 16.17
C GLU A 101 -3.86 3.81 17.16
N ASN A 102 -4.07 2.50 16.98
CA ASN A 102 -4.93 1.69 17.82
C ASN A 102 -4.09 0.85 18.79
N GLU A 103 -4.26 1.10 20.09
CA GLU A 103 -3.59 0.39 21.19
C GLU A 103 -4.56 -0.55 21.95
N TYR A 104 -5.83 -0.58 21.53
CA TYR A 104 -6.87 -1.34 22.20
C TYR A 104 -6.89 -2.80 21.72
N VAL A 105 -7.47 -3.69 22.54
CA VAL A 105 -7.60 -5.13 22.23
C VAL A 105 -9.05 -5.59 22.25
N ASN A 106 -9.32 -6.74 21.60
CA ASN A 106 -10.65 -7.36 21.50
C ASN A 106 -11.68 -6.42 20.84
N TRP A 107 -12.95 -6.50 21.26
CA TRP A 107 -14.04 -5.68 20.72
C TRP A 107 -13.78 -4.17 20.78
N ARG A 108 -12.87 -3.70 21.66
CA ARG A 108 -12.47 -2.28 21.74
C ARG A 108 -11.63 -1.87 20.54
N SER A 109 -10.73 -2.75 20.08
CA SER A 109 -9.98 -2.57 18.85
C SER A 109 -10.92 -2.47 17.65
N ASP A 110 -11.89 -3.38 17.56
CA ASP A 110 -12.85 -3.39 16.46
C ASP A 110 -13.72 -2.12 16.43
N LEU A 111 -14.10 -1.61 17.61
CA LEU A 111 -14.84 -0.35 17.75
C LEU A 111 -14.00 0.84 17.27
N PHE A 112 -12.73 0.90 17.69
CA PHE A 112 -11.78 1.94 17.30
C PHE A 112 -11.58 1.96 15.78
N ASN A 113 -11.23 0.81 15.19
CA ASN A 113 -11.00 0.68 13.75
C ASN A 113 -12.25 1.03 12.94
N SER A 114 -13.43 0.56 13.37
CA SER A 114 -14.68 0.89 12.67
C SER A 114 -14.99 2.38 12.68
N LEU A 115 -14.69 3.08 13.78
CA LEU A 115 -14.91 4.52 13.86
C LEU A 115 -13.86 5.31 13.06
N LEU A 116 -12.61 4.86 13.05
CA LEU A 116 -11.53 5.46 12.28
C LEU A 116 -11.82 5.39 10.78
N GLU A 117 -12.17 4.21 10.28
CA GLU A 117 -12.55 3.98 8.87
C GLU A 117 -13.77 4.83 8.46
N LEU A 118 -14.72 5.02 9.38
CA LEU A 118 -15.87 5.88 9.14
C LEU A 118 -15.44 7.36 9.07
N LYS A 119 -14.56 7.82 9.97
CA LYS A 119 -14.00 9.18 9.98
C LYS A 119 -13.31 9.52 8.66
N GLU A 120 -12.54 8.61 8.08
CA GLU A 120 -11.77 8.87 6.85
C GLU A 120 -12.65 9.25 5.65
N LYS A 121 -13.90 8.76 5.64
CA LYS A 121 -14.84 8.95 4.53
C LYS A 121 -15.99 9.89 4.85
N ALA A 122 -16.26 10.11 6.14
CA ALA A 122 -17.36 10.92 6.61
C ALA A 122 -17.02 12.41 6.69
N THR A 123 -17.98 13.25 6.32
CA THR A 123 -18.03 14.67 6.64
C THR A 123 -19.13 14.92 7.67
N ASP A 124 -19.02 15.99 8.45
CA ASP A 124 -19.98 16.35 9.51
C ASP A 124 -20.26 15.22 10.53
N LEU A 125 -19.25 14.38 10.83
CA LEU A 125 -19.39 13.26 11.76
C LEU A 125 -19.67 13.75 13.19
N ARG A 126 -20.83 13.37 13.73
CA ARG A 126 -21.31 13.77 15.06
C ARG A 126 -21.80 12.56 15.85
N LEU A 127 -21.41 12.50 17.12
CA LEU A 127 -21.90 11.54 18.10
C LEU A 127 -22.53 12.30 19.26
N SER A 128 -23.74 11.89 19.66
CA SER A 128 -24.38 12.38 20.88
C SER A 128 -24.90 11.21 21.72
N LYS A 129 -24.93 11.43 23.03
CA LYS A 129 -25.44 10.47 24.00
C LYS A 129 -26.44 11.15 24.92
N SER A 130 -27.63 10.57 25.06
CA SER A 130 -28.63 11.05 26.02
C SER A 130 -28.43 10.45 27.42
N SER A 131 -29.15 10.99 28.40
CA SER A 131 -29.19 10.49 29.78
C SER A 131 -29.65 9.02 29.92
N GLU A 132 -30.34 8.47 28.91
CA GLU A 132 -30.83 7.08 28.88
C GLU A 132 -29.87 6.12 28.15
N ASP A 133 -28.60 6.50 27.99
CA ASP A 133 -27.58 5.78 27.22
C ASP A 133 -27.98 5.56 25.74
N LYS A 134 -28.91 6.37 25.22
CA LYS A 134 -29.24 6.42 23.80
C LYS A 134 -28.11 7.13 23.07
N ILE A 135 -27.50 6.42 22.12
CA ILE A 135 -26.47 6.92 21.23
C ILE A 135 -27.12 7.32 19.92
N GLU A 136 -26.70 8.47 19.41
CA GLU A 136 -27.05 8.98 18.09
C GLU A 136 -25.76 9.32 17.33
N LEU A 137 -25.67 8.79 16.10
CA LEU A 137 -24.55 8.98 15.18
C LEU A 137 -25.08 9.56 13.88
N ASN A 138 -24.59 10.74 13.50
CA ASN A 138 -24.97 11.43 12.27
C ASN A 138 -23.72 11.77 11.46
N PHE A 139 -23.77 11.55 10.15
CA PHE A 139 -22.68 11.92 9.24
C PHE A 139 -23.12 11.95 7.78
N LYS A 140 -22.27 12.52 6.93
CA LYS A 140 -22.44 12.55 5.48
C LYS A 140 -21.30 11.82 4.80
N VAL A 141 -21.56 11.24 3.63
CA VAL A 141 -20.52 10.66 2.78
C VAL A 141 -20.74 11.11 1.33
N HIS A 142 -19.71 11.73 0.75
CA HIS A 142 -19.73 12.13 -0.65
C HIS A 142 -19.52 10.91 -1.57
N LEU A 143 -20.20 10.88 -2.71
CA LEU A 143 -20.17 9.76 -3.65
C LEU A 143 -18.74 9.41 -4.11
N ASN A 144 -17.90 10.43 -4.33
CA ASN A 144 -16.48 10.26 -4.68
C ASN A 144 -15.65 9.52 -3.61
N LYS A 145 -16.07 9.51 -2.34
CA LYS A 145 -15.41 8.77 -1.26
C LYS A 145 -15.84 7.30 -1.19
N LEU A 146 -16.85 6.90 -1.97
CA LEU A 146 -17.42 5.54 -1.99
C LEU A 146 -16.90 4.67 -3.13
N GLN A 147 -16.13 5.24 -4.05
CA GLN A 147 -15.65 4.50 -5.22
C GLN A 147 -14.60 3.47 -4.78
N ALA A 148 -14.87 2.19 -5.01
CA ALA A 148 -14.00 1.10 -4.55
C ALA A 148 -12.96 0.70 -5.60
N THR A 149 -13.32 0.86 -6.85
CA THR A 149 -12.45 0.71 -8.01
C THR A 149 -12.56 1.99 -8.80
N PHE A 150 -11.41 2.63 -9.02
CA PHE A 150 -11.27 3.79 -9.87
C PHE A 150 -11.59 3.34 -11.31
N GLU A 151 -12.87 3.25 -11.66
CA GLU A 151 -13.29 3.07 -13.03
C GLU A 151 -13.24 4.44 -13.71
N PRO A 152 -12.30 4.65 -14.64
CA PRO A 152 -11.91 5.98 -15.09
C PRO A 152 -12.81 6.54 -16.19
N VAL A 153 -13.92 5.90 -16.53
CA VAL A 153 -14.85 6.42 -17.56
C VAL A 153 -15.46 7.76 -17.13
N GLU A 154 -15.55 8.03 -15.82
CA GLU A 154 -15.97 9.34 -15.29
C GLU A 154 -14.93 10.47 -15.45
N PHE A 155 -13.71 10.19 -15.94
CA PHE A 155 -12.71 11.24 -16.23
C PHE A 155 -12.90 11.90 -17.60
N LEU A 156 -13.70 11.31 -18.47
CA LEU A 156 -13.93 11.83 -19.81
C LEU A 156 -15.25 12.59 -19.85
N ASP A 157 -15.17 13.89 -20.14
CA ASP A 157 -16.35 14.71 -20.46
C ASP A 157 -17.23 13.97 -21.49
N PRO A 158 -18.56 13.85 -21.29
CA PRO A 158 -19.47 13.28 -22.28
C PRO A 158 -19.27 13.83 -23.71
N PHE A 159 -18.89 15.11 -23.86
CA PHE A 159 -18.54 15.67 -25.17
C PHE A 159 -17.28 15.06 -25.76
N PHE A 160 -16.29 14.76 -24.93
CA PHE A 160 -15.06 14.09 -25.34
C PHE A 160 -15.31 12.62 -25.71
N ILE A 161 -16.22 11.92 -25.02
CA ILE A 161 -16.62 10.56 -25.41
C ILE A 161 -17.30 10.55 -26.78
N ILE A 162 -18.17 11.53 -27.05
CA ILE A 162 -18.81 11.70 -28.36
C ILE A 162 -17.77 12.00 -29.44
N GLU A 163 -16.77 12.83 -29.13
CA GLU A 163 -15.65 13.11 -30.02
C GLU A 163 -14.82 11.85 -30.33
N LEU A 164 -14.50 11.05 -29.32
CA LEU A 164 -13.79 9.77 -29.51
C LEU A 164 -14.61 8.81 -30.38
N GLY A 165 -15.93 8.75 -30.21
CA GLY A 165 -16.82 7.91 -31.02
C GLY A 165 -16.90 8.30 -32.51
N SER A 166 -16.39 9.48 -32.89
CA SER A 166 -16.27 9.92 -34.28
C SER A 166 -14.93 9.56 -34.94
N LYS A 167 -13.98 9.02 -34.16
CA LYS A 167 -12.64 8.64 -34.60
C LYS A 167 -12.55 7.12 -34.80
N SER A 168 -11.59 6.70 -35.63
CA SER A 168 -11.26 5.28 -35.75
C SER A 168 -10.58 4.76 -34.48
N SER A 169 -10.68 3.46 -34.23
CA SER A 169 -10.09 2.80 -33.06
C SER A 169 -8.56 2.99 -32.99
N LEU A 170 -7.89 3.12 -34.14
CA LEU A 170 -6.46 3.46 -34.23
C LEU A 170 -6.18 4.90 -33.77
N GLU A 171 -6.96 5.88 -34.21
CA GLU A 171 -6.84 7.28 -33.76
C GLU A 171 -7.12 7.42 -32.26
N VAL A 172 -8.10 6.68 -31.74
CA VAL A 172 -8.38 6.64 -30.29
C VAL A 172 -7.20 6.03 -29.52
N CYS A 173 -6.55 5.01 -30.07
CA CYS A 173 -5.34 4.43 -29.49
C CYS A 173 -4.19 5.45 -29.43
N GLU A 174 -3.96 6.20 -30.51
CA GLU A 174 -2.93 7.26 -30.56
C GLU A 174 -3.22 8.35 -29.51
N ILE A 175 -4.48 8.82 -29.42
CA ILE A 175 -4.88 9.81 -28.40
C ILE A 175 -4.69 9.27 -26.99
N GLY A 176 -5.00 8.00 -26.73
CA GLY A 176 -4.81 7.39 -25.42
C GLY A 176 -3.33 7.31 -25.04
N LEU A 177 -2.45 7.01 -25.99
CA LEU A 177 -1.00 6.97 -25.80
C LEU A 177 -0.41 8.32 -25.40
N ASP A 178 -0.95 9.44 -25.93
CA ASP A 178 -0.51 10.80 -25.55
C ASP A 178 -0.68 11.10 -24.05
N PHE A 179 -1.53 10.34 -23.35
CA PHE A 179 -1.75 10.47 -21.91
C PHE A 179 -0.97 9.47 -21.06
N LEU A 180 -0.26 8.50 -21.65
CA LEU A 180 0.56 7.55 -20.89
C LEU A 180 1.68 8.30 -20.16
N GLU A 181 1.94 7.97 -18.90
CA GLU A 181 2.88 8.65 -17.98
C GLU A 181 2.50 10.10 -17.59
N VAL A 182 1.69 10.79 -18.39
CA VAL A 182 1.23 12.17 -18.14
C VAL A 182 -0.04 12.19 -17.29
N ASP A 183 -1.06 11.42 -17.69
CA ASP A 183 -2.33 11.24 -17.01
C ASP A 183 -2.82 9.81 -17.26
N ASN A 184 -2.23 8.86 -16.54
CA ASN A 184 -2.51 7.43 -16.71
C ASN A 184 -3.99 7.10 -16.53
N LYS A 185 -4.71 7.85 -15.68
CA LYS A 185 -6.15 7.68 -15.47
C LYS A 185 -6.92 8.01 -16.74
N LYS A 186 -6.60 9.13 -17.38
CA LYS A 186 -7.20 9.52 -18.66
C LYS A 186 -6.81 8.56 -19.79
N CYS A 187 -5.55 8.14 -19.84
CA CYS A 187 -5.07 7.09 -20.75
C CYS A 187 -5.93 5.82 -20.65
N ILE A 188 -6.11 5.29 -19.43
CA ILE A 188 -6.95 4.10 -19.19
C ILE A 188 -8.40 4.36 -19.61
N GLY A 189 -8.97 5.51 -19.26
CA GLY A 189 -10.34 5.88 -19.61
C GLY A 189 -10.59 5.88 -21.12
N ILE A 190 -9.65 6.43 -21.89
CA ILE A 190 -9.71 6.49 -23.35
C ILE A 190 -9.57 5.10 -23.95
N LEU A 191 -8.52 4.37 -23.59
CA LEU A 191 -8.22 3.08 -24.24
C LEU A 191 -9.24 1.99 -23.91
N LYS A 192 -9.93 2.09 -22.77
CA LYS A 192 -11.04 1.17 -22.44
C LYS A 192 -12.23 1.28 -23.41
N THR A 193 -12.41 2.40 -24.11
CA THR A 193 -13.54 2.54 -25.06
C THR A 193 -13.36 1.68 -26.31
N ILE A 194 -12.14 1.25 -26.60
CA ILE A 194 -11.78 0.49 -27.82
C ILE A 194 -11.19 -0.89 -27.52
N ILE A 195 -11.15 -1.33 -26.25
CA ILE A 195 -10.46 -2.58 -25.87
C ILE A 195 -11.07 -3.83 -26.52
N ASP A 196 -12.38 -3.84 -26.74
CA ASP A 196 -13.08 -4.96 -27.40
C ASP A 196 -12.79 -5.00 -28.91
N GLU A 197 -12.45 -3.87 -29.51
CA GLU A 197 -12.12 -3.74 -30.94
C GLU A 197 -10.63 -3.98 -31.19
N ILE A 198 -9.78 -3.53 -30.26
CA ILE A 198 -8.33 -3.62 -30.32
C ILE A 198 -7.79 -4.22 -29.00
N PRO A 199 -7.77 -5.56 -28.86
CA PRO A 199 -7.28 -6.23 -27.65
C PRO A 199 -5.88 -5.83 -27.16
N TYR A 200 -4.96 -5.50 -28.09
CA TYR A 200 -3.59 -5.15 -27.72
C TYR A 200 -3.50 -3.86 -26.89
N VAL A 201 -4.51 -2.97 -26.92
CA VAL A 201 -4.52 -1.77 -26.07
C VAL A 201 -4.60 -2.14 -24.58
N GLY A 202 -5.01 -3.37 -24.26
CA GLY A 202 -4.91 -3.92 -22.91
C GLY A 202 -3.47 -3.93 -22.37
N LEU A 203 -2.45 -4.03 -23.22
CA LEU A 203 -1.04 -3.90 -22.78
C LEU A 203 -0.74 -2.48 -22.30
N ILE A 204 -1.19 -1.48 -23.05
CA ILE A 204 -0.99 -0.07 -22.72
C ILE A 204 -1.79 0.28 -21.45
N ILE A 205 -3.04 -0.18 -21.35
CA ILE A 205 -3.86 -0.04 -20.13
C ILE A 205 -3.17 -0.69 -18.93
N GLY A 206 -2.58 -1.86 -19.13
CA GLY A 206 -1.79 -2.55 -18.13
C GLY A 206 -0.60 -1.74 -17.63
N ILE A 207 0.17 -1.13 -18.54
CA ILE A 207 1.29 -0.24 -18.20
C ILE A 207 0.78 1.01 -17.46
N ALA A 208 -0.32 1.61 -17.90
CA ALA A 208 -0.90 2.76 -17.21
C ALA A 208 -1.33 2.41 -15.76
N TYR A 209 -1.94 1.23 -15.54
CA TYR A 209 -2.25 0.74 -14.20
C TYR A 209 -1.00 0.45 -13.36
N PHE A 210 0.11 0.05 -13.97
CA PHE A 210 1.39 -0.10 -13.29
C PHE A 210 1.88 1.24 -12.73
N PHE A 211 1.83 2.31 -13.52
CA PHE A 211 2.20 3.66 -13.04
C PHE A 211 1.27 4.19 -11.95
N GLU A 212 0.01 3.75 -11.92
CA GLU A 212 -0.95 4.05 -10.84
C GLU A 212 -0.76 3.17 -9.58
N GLY A 213 0.25 2.29 -9.57
CA GLY A 213 0.52 1.39 -8.45
C GLY A 213 -0.55 0.30 -8.26
N LYS A 214 -1.26 -0.07 -9.33
CA LYS A 214 -2.33 -1.09 -9.31
C LYS A 214 -1.85 -2.41 -9.91
N SER A 215 -0.93 -3.07 -9.22
CA SER A 215 -0.22 -4.27 -9.71
C SER A 215 -1.13 -5.40 -10.20
N GLU A 216 -2.21 -5.72 -9.47
CA GLU A 216 -3.14 -6.80 -9.85
C GLU A 216 -3.91 -6.47 -11.13
N LEU A 217 -4.44 -5.24 -11.23
CA LEU A 217 -5.13 -4.78 -12.43
C LEU A 217 -4.17 -4.72 -13.63
N SER A 218 -2.97 -4.19 -13.43
CA SER A 218 -1.92 -4.14 -14.44
C SER A 218 -1.66 -5.54 -15.03
N ASN A 219 -1.37 -6.53 -14.19
CA ASN A 219 -1.14 -7.90 -14.64
C ASN A 219 -2.36 -8.50 -15.35
N ASN A 220 -3.57 -8.29 -14.83
CA ASN A 220 -4.79 -8.82 -15.45
C ASN A 220 -4.99 -8.31 -16.88
N TYR A 221 -4.82 -7.00 -17.11
CA TYR A 221 -4.93 -6.42 -18.45
C TYR A 221 -3.82 -6.90 -19.38
N ILE A 222 -2.57 -6.97 -18.89
CA ILE A 222 -1.43 -7.44 -19.70
C ILE A 222 -1.62 -8.90 -20.11
N ILE A 223 -1.91 -9.79 -19.17
CA ILE A 223 -2.07 -11.24 -19.44
C ILE A 223 -3.27 -11.47 -20.38
N THR A 224 -4.38 -10.76 -20.17
CA THR A 224 -5.56 -10.88 -21.03
C THR A 224 -5.23 -10.47 -22.46
N ALA A 225 -4.53 -9.34 -22.65
CA ALA A 225 -4.13 -8.89 -23.97
C ALA A 225 -3.14 -9.87 -24.62
N LEU A 226 -2.12 -10.35 -23.91
CA LEU A 226 -1.16 -11.34 -24.43
C LEU A 226 -1.83 -12.64 -24.89
N ASN A 227 -2.91 -13.08 -24.22
CA ASN A 227 -3.65 -14.29 -24.61
C ASN A 227 -4.54 -14.08 -25.86
N GLN A 228 -4.80 -12.83 -26.26
CA GLN A 228 -5.69 -12.49 -27.35
C GLN A 228 -4.96 -12.06 -28.63
N VAL A 229 -3.63 -11.99 -28.62
CA VAL A 229 -2.86 -11.59 -29.80
C VAL A 229 -2.00 -12.75 -30.31
N ASP A 230 -2.31 -13.22 -31.51
CA ASP A 230 -1.69 -14.40 -32.15
C ASP A 230 -0.23 -14.17 -32.56
N SER A 231 0.15 -12.92 -32.82
CA SER A 231 1.55 -12.51 -33.04
C SER A 231 1.66 -11.01 -32.81
N ILE A 232 2.56 -10.59 -31.93
CA ILE A 232 2.86 -9.18 -31.78
C ILE A 232 4.26 -8.93 -32.31
N ASP A 233 4.37 -8.06 -33.32
CA ASP A 233 5.66 -7.56 -33.79
C ASP A 233 6.12 -6.45 -32.86
N PHE A 234 6.58 -6.86 -31.68
CA PHE A 234 7.25 -5.96 -30.77
C PHE A 234 8.71 -5.86 -31.16
N SER A 235 9.21 -4.62 -31.21
CA SER A 235 10.64 -4.43 -31.01
C SER A 235 11.04 -5.14 -29.71
N ILE A 236 12.25 -5.69 -29.71
CA ILE A 236 12.81 -6.43 -28.58
C ILE A 236 12.66 -5.64 -27.26
N ASP A 237 12.76 -4.30 -27.33
CA ASP A 237 12.59 -3.37 -26.21
C ASP A 237 11.20 -3.42 -25.55
N PHE A 238 10.12 -3.54 -26.32
CA PHE A 238 8.76 -3.57 -25.76
C PHE A 238 8.47 -4.89 -25.04
N THR A 239 9.00 -6.00 -25.58
CA THR A 239 8.93 -7.30 -24.88
C THR A 239 9.66 -7.25 -23.54
N GLY A 240 10.83 -6.60 -23.49
CA GLY A 240 11.56 -6.36 -22.25
C GLY A 240 10.77 -5.53 -21.24
N LEU A 241 10.11 -4.47 -21.69
CA LEU A 241 9.27 -3.62 -20.83
C LEU A 241 8.10 -4.40 -20.21
N ILE A 242 7.37 -5.19 -21.00
CA ILE A 242 6.23 -5.97 -20.50
C ILE A 242 6.69 -7.01 -19.47
N ALA A 243 7.79 -7.71 -19.75
CA ALA A 243 8.37 -8.66 -18.81
C ALA A 243 8.82 -7.98 -17.51
N GLU A 244 9.40 -6.79 -17.58
CA GLU A 244 9.80 -6.02 -16.39
C GLU A 244 8.57 -5.59 -15.56
N VAL A 245 7.50 -5.12 -16.21
CA VAL A 245 6.26 -4.70 -15.54
C VAL A 245 5.63 -5.89 -14.80
N ILE A 246 5.47 -7.04 -15.46
CA ILE A 246 4.91 -8.25 -14.84
C ILE A 246 5.76 -8.66 -13.64
N ALA A 247 7.08 -8.76 -13.83
CA ALA A 247 7.97 -9.21 -12.77
C ALA A 247 8.01 -8.23 -11.57
N THR A 248 7.88 -6.93 -11.83
CA THR A 248 7.75 -5.91 -10.79
C THR A 248 6.41 -6.00 -10.05
N ASN A 249 5.32 -6.26 -10.77
CA ASN A 249 4.02 -6.45 -10.15
C ASN A 249 4.00 -7.69 -9.24
N ASP A 250 4.57 -8.81 -9.69
CA ASP A 250 4.71 -10.03 -8.89
C ASP A 250 5.50 -9.78 -7.61
N TYR A 251 6.56 -8.96 -7.72
CA TYR A 251 7.33 -8.48 -6.57
C TYR A 251 6.48 -7.67 -5.60
N ASN A 252 5.76 -6.67 -6.10
CA ASN A 252 4.90 -5.81 -5.28
C ASN A 252 3.74 -6.57 -4.62
N LEU A 253 3.26 -7.64 -5.25
CA LEU A 253 2.18 -8.50 -4.73
C LEU A 253 2.69 -9.56 -3.75
N GLY A 254 4.01 -9.70 -3.57
CA GLY A 254 4.61 -10.71 -2.70
C GLY A 254 4.47 -12.15 -3.23
N VAL A 255 4.27 -12.32 -4.54
CA VAL A 255 4.07 -13.63 -5.20
C VAL A 255 5.28 -14.07 -6.02
N VAL A 256 6.45 -13.48 -5.77
CA VAL A 256 7.71 -13.80 -6.47
C VAL A 256 8.00 -15.30 -6.42
N ASP A 257 8.13 -15.92 -7.58
CA ASP A 257 8.54 -17.32 -7.75
C ASP A 257 9.78 -17.43 -8.67
N ASP A 258 10.14 -18.66 -9.06
CA ASP A 258 11.25 -18.88 -9.98
C ASP A 258 10.97 -18.35 -11.40
N LYS A 259 9.70 -18.24 -11.79
CA LYS A 259 9.29 -17.66 -13.08
C LYS A 259 9.51 -16.15 -13.06
N THR A 260 9.16 -15.45 -11.99
CA THR A 260 9.45 -14.02 -11.82
C THR A 260 10.95 -13.75 -11.91
N ILE A 261 11.78 -14.59 -11.28
CA ILE A 261 13.25 -14.48 -11.35
C ILE A 261 13.76 -14.66 -12.78
N ARG A 262 13.29 -15.70 -13.48
CA ARG A 262 13.63 -15.95 -14.90
C ARG A 262 13.20 -14.79 -15.81
N MET A 263 12.05 -14.16 -15.53
CA MET A 263 11.61 -12.98 -16.27
C MET A 263 12.59 -11.82 -16.11
N PHE A 264 13.08 -11.54 -14.90
CA PHE A 264 14.11 -10.52 -14.72
C PHE A 264 15.41 -10.85 -15.46
N PHE A 265 15.84 -12.11 -15.49
CA PHE A 265 17.00 -12.51 -16.31
C PHE A 265 16.76 -12.23 -17.80
N ASN A 266 15.59 -12.60 -18.33
CA ASN A 266 15.25 -12.31 -19.73
C ASN A 266 15.24 -10.81 -20.03
N VAL A 267 14.75 -9.98 -19.10
CA VAL A 267 14.78 -8.51 -19.24
C VAL A 267 16.22 -8.02 -19.35
N LEU A 268 17.12 -8.51 -18.49
CA LEU A 268 18.53 -8.13 -18.52
C LEU A 268 19.23 -8.52 -19.83
N ASP A 269 18.92 -9.70 -20.36
CA ASP A 269 19.43 -10.17 -21.66
C ASP A 269 18.93 -9.32 -22.83
N ILE A 270 17.71 -8.77 -22.71
CA ILE A 270 17.03 -7.99 -23.74
C ILE A 270 17.52 -6.54 -23.78
N ASN A 271 17.48 -5.83 -22.65
CA ASN A 271 17.65 -4.37 -22.63
C ASN A 271 18.55 -3.84 -21.51
N GLN A 272 19.17 -4.71 -20.70
CA GLN A 272 20.03 -4.31 -19.58
C GLN A 272 19.41 -3.25 -18.64
N SER A 273 18.09 -3.32 -18.42
CA SER A 273 17.38 -2.38 -17.57
C SER A 273 18.05 -2.22 -16.19
N THR A 274 18.44 -1.00 -15.84
CA THR A 274 19.04 -0.68 -14.53
C THR A 274 18.08 -1.03 -13.40
N THR A 275 16.80 -0.77 -13.60
CA THR A 275 15.77 -1.05 -12.60
C THR A 275 15.62 -2.55 -12.41
N ALA A 276 15.70 -3.35 -13.47
CA ALA A 276 15.75 -4.80 -13.39
C ALA A 276 17.01 -5.30 -12.65
N LEU A 277 18.19 -4.72 -12.91
CA LEU A 277 19.45 -5.08 -12.22
C LEU A 277 19.30 -4.92 -10.70
N ILE A 278 18.77 -3.77 -10.27
CA ILE A 278 18.59 -3.46 -8.85
C ILE A 278 17.52 -4.37 -8.22
N LYS A 279 16.34 -4.51 -8.84
CA LYS A 279 15.24 -5.33 -8.31
C LYS A 279 15.62 -6.81 -8.22
N LEU A 280 16.25 -7.37 -9.24
CA LEU A 280 16.70 -8.77 -9.22
C LEU A 280 17.73 -9.00 -8.12
N SER A 281 18.67 -8.08 -7.94
CA SER A 281 19.66 -8.16 -6.87
C SER A 281 19.01 -8.12 -5.48
N TYR A 282 17.95 -7.32 -5.32
CA TYR A 282 17.19 -7.28 -4.07
C TYR A 282 16.39 -8.57 -3.83
N ILE A 283 15.79 -9.15 -4.87
CA ILE A 283 15.10 -10.44 -4.78
C ILE A 283 16.07 -11.55 -4.36
N ILE A 284 17.26 -11.58 -4.98
CA ILE A 284 18.33 -12.53 -4.64
C ILE A 284 18.73 -12.39 -3.17
N LEU A 285 18.93 -11.15 -2.69
CA LEU A 285 19.22 -10.86 -1.29
C LEU A 285 18.08 -11.33 -0.38
N ASN A 286 16.85 -10.86 -0.59
CA ASN A 286 15.71 -11.15 0.29
C ASN A 286 15.34 -12.63 0.36
N LYS A 287 15.47 -13.37 -0.75
CA LYS A 287 15.27 -14.81 -0.79
C LYS A 287 16.50 -15.59 -0.31
N ASN A 288 17.59 -14.90 0.03
CA ASN A 288 18.86 -15.46 0.47
C ASN A 288 19.40 -16.53 -0.50
N LEU A 289 19.34 -16.24 -1.80
CA LEU A 289 19.83 -17.14 -2.85
C LEU A 289 21.36 -17.04 -2.93
N LYS A 290 22.05 -17.62 -1.95
CA LYS A 290 23.52 -17.51 -1.80
C LYS A 290 24.32 -17.90 -3.05
N TYR A 291 23.79 -18.82 -3.87
CA TYR A 291 24.42 -19.24 -5.13
C TYR A 291 24.40 -18.15 -6.23
N LEU A 292 23.58 -17.10 -6.10
CA LEU A 292 23.53 -15.93 -6.99
C LEU A 292 24.14 -14.68 -6.36
N LYS A 293 24.84 -14.83 -5.23
CA LYS A 293 25.37 -13.70 -4.46
C LYS A 293 26.38 -12.85 -5.24
N GLU A 294 27.30 -13.51 -5.96
CA GLU A 294 28.27 -12.82 -6.83
C GLU A 294 27.60 -12.13 -8.02
N PHE A 295 26.61 -12.78 -8.63
CA PHE A 295 25.82 -12.18 -9.71
C PHE A 295 25.07 -10.92 -9.25
N ALA A 296 24.47 -10.94 -8.04
CA ALA A 296 23.85 -9.75 -7.47
C ALA A 296 24.87 -8.61 -7.25
N LEU A 297 26.10 -8.94 -6.88
CA LEU A 297 27.18 -7.94 -6.74
C LEU A 297 27.55 -7.31 -8.08
N GLU A 298 27.72 -8.12 -9.13
CA GLU A 298 28.01 -7.63 -10.48
C GLU A 298 26.93 -6.68 -10.99
N ASN A 299 25.65 -7.05 -10.78
CA ASN A 299 24.52 -6.21 -11.18
C ASN A 299 24.51 -4.85 -10.50
N VAL A 300 24.74 -4.80 -9.17
CA VAL A 300 24.75 -3.51 -8.46
C VAL A 300 25.98 -2.68 -8.83
N ALA A 301 27.11 -3.31 -9.16
CA ALA A 301 28.30 -2.60 -9.63
C ALA A 301 28.02 -1.82 -10.93
N ILE A 302 27.28 -2.44 -11.86
CA ILE A 302 26.80 -1.76 -13.09
C ILE A 302 25.79 -0.67 -12.71
N ALA A 303 24.82 -0.99 -11.86
CA ALA A 303 23.72 -0.10 -11.53
C ALA A 303 24.14 1.18 -10.80
N ILE A 304 25.29 1.20 -10.09
CA ILE A 304 25.81 2.39 -9.39
C ILE A 304 25.90 3.60 -10.32
N ASN A 305 26.52 3.45 -11.51
CA ASN A 305 26.71 4.58 -12.43
C ASN A 305 25.38 5.09 -12.99
N HIS A 306 24.44 4.21 -13.24
CA HIS A 306 23.11 4.59 -13.70
C HIS A 306 22.32 5.31 -12.60
N ASN A 307 22.32 4.74 -11.38
CA ASN A 307 21.61 5.32 -10.24
C ASN A 307 22.17 6.68 -9.81
N LEU A 308 23.49 6.90 -9.96
CA LEU A 308 24.11 8.22 -9.77
C LEU A 308 23.53 9.29 -10.71
N ASN A 309 23.20 8.90 -11.94
CA ASN A 309 22.70 9.80 -12.98
C ASN A 309 21.16 9.89 -13.00
N ASP A 310 20.46 9.18 -12.11
CA ASP A 310 19.00 9.26 -12.01
C ASP A 310 18.57 10.67 -11.57
N LYS A 311 17.65 11.26 -12.32
CA LYS A 311 17.09 12.59 -12.07
C LYS A 311 15.97 12.55 -11.02
N ASN A 312 15.34 11.39 -10.83
CA ASN A 312 14.30 11.20 -9.84
C ASN A 312 14.94 10.88 -8.48
N GLU A 313 14.91 11.84 -7.57
CA GLU A 313 15.56 11.71 -6.25
C GLU A 313 14.99 10.55 -5.42
N SER A 314 13.68 10.30 -5.50
CA SER A 314 13.04 9.19 -4.76
C SER A 314 13.53 7.83 -5.27
N THR A 315 13.64 7.69 -6.59
CA THR A 315 14.13 6.46 -7.24
C THR A 315 15.61 6.25 -6.93
N LYS A 316 16.42 7.32 -7.02
CA LYS A 316 17.83 7.32 -6.65
C LYS A 316 18.05 6.85 -5.20
N ILE A 317 17.30 7.40 -4.25
CA ILE A 317 17.38 7.03 -2.83
C ILE A 317 17.05 5.54 -2.63
N SER A 318 15.94 5.09 -3.20
CA SER A 318 15.50 3.70 -3.10
C SER A 318 16.49 2.73 -3.75
N GLY A 319 17.05 3.11 -4.91
CA GLY A 319 18.11 2.36 -5.58
C GLY A 319 19.36 2.22 -4.72
N PHE A 320 19.80 3.30 -4.08
CA PHE A 320 20.98 3.24 -3.22
C PHE A 320 20.78 2.45 -1.93
N HIS A 321 19.57 2.41 -1.37
CA HIS A 321 19.25 1.51 -0.26
C HIS A 321 19.51 0.04 -0.63
N ILE A 322 19.02 -0.39 -1.79
CA ILE A 322 19.21 -1.76 -2.29
C ILE A 322 20.69 -2.01 -2.62
N ILE A 323 21.31 -1.12 -3.40
CA ILE A 323 22.72 -1.24 -3.79
C ILE A 323 23.61 -1.41 -2.56
N CYS A 324 23.47 -0.54 -1.56
CA CYS A 324 24.29 -0.62 -0.34
C CYS A 324 24.02 -1.91 0.44
N SER A 325 22.78 -2.39 0.49
CA SER A 325 22.44 -3.65 1.15
C SER A 325 23.13 -4.85 0.49
N VAL A 326 23.17 -4.89 -0.84
CA VAL A 326 23.86 -5.95 -1.61
C VAL A 326 25.39 -5.85 -1.44
N LEU A 327 25.95 -4.63 -1.50
CA LEU A 327 27.38 -4.39 -1.25
C LEU A 327 27.79 -4.90 0.14
N LEU A 328 26.99 -4.57 1.16
CA LEU A 328 27.22 -4.97 2.54
C LEU A 328 27.12 -6.48 2.74
N TRP A 329 26.13 -7.13 2.11
CA TRP A 329 26.01 -8.59 2.12
C TRP A 329 27.27 -9.27 1.54
N ASN A 330 27.89 -8.63 0.55
CA ASN A 330 29.10 -9.05 -0.17
C ASN A 330 30.42 -8.53 0.43
N ASP A 331 30.43 -8.03 1.67
CA ASP A 331 31.65 -7.54 2.34
C ASP A 331 32.33 -6.35 1.65
N LYS A 332 31.61 -5.64 0.77
CA LYS A 332 32.09 -4.42 0.09
C LYS A 332 31.82 -3.18 0.95
N PHE A 333 32.36 -3.17 2.17
CA PHE A 333 32.10 -2.14 3.18
C PHE A 333 32.44 -0.72 2.69
N ASN A 334 33.64 -0.52 2.15
CA ASN A 334 34.09 0.81 1.67
C ASN A 334 33.19 1.36 0.55
N GLU A 335 32.68 0.50 -0.33
CA GLU A 335 31.77 0.91 -1.40
C GLU A 335 30.39 1.25 -0.83
N ALA A 336 29.88 0.48 0.13
CA ALA A 336 28.63 0.78 0.81
C ALA A 336 28.69 2.12 1.56
N GLU A 337 29.78 2.43 2.26
CA GLU A 337 29.99 3.72 2.94
C GLU A 337 29.94 4.90 1.97
N LYS A 338 30.49 4.73 0.77
CA LYS A 338 30.50 5.79 -0.24
C LYS A 338 29.08 6.23 -0.62
N TYR A 339 28.09 5.34 -0.58
CA TYR A 339 26.76 5.59 -1.14
C TYR A 339 25.61 5.59 -0.11
N HIS A 340 25.79 5.05 1.10
CA HIS A 340 24.67 4.95 2.06
C HIS A 340 24.12 6.30 2.54
N HIS A 341 24.88 7.39 2.37
CA HIS A 341 24.42 8.74 2.68
C HIS A 341 23.17 9.16 1.89
N TYR A 342 22.95 8.58 0.70
CA TYR A 342 21.77 8.90 -0.12
C TYR A 342 20.46 8.57 0.62
N PHE A 343 20.40 7.45 1.35
CA PHE A 343 19.19 7.02 2.06
C PHE A 343 19.24 7.18 3.58
N LEU A 344 20.42 7.41 4.16
CA LEU A 344 20.60 7.63 5.60
C LEU A 344 20.61 9.10 6.04
N ASN A 345 20.56 10.05 5.11
CA ASN A 345 20.53 11.48 5.43
C ASN A 345 19.20 11.89 6.09
N GLU A 346 19.24 12.51 7.26
CA GLU A 346 18.05 12.99 8.01
C GLU A 346 17.21 14.00 7.22
N LYS A 347 17.79 14.67 6.22
CA LYS A 347 17.10 15.65 5.37
C LYS A 347 16.17 15.05 4.34
N ASN A 348 16.23 13.73 4.09
CA ASN A 348 15.30 13.07 3.19
C ASN A 348 14.12 12.45 3.97
N ASP A 349 12.97 12.38 3.31
CA ASP A 349 11.76 11.79 3.90
C ASP A 349 11.83 10.24 3.95
N PHE A 350 12.82 9.63 3.32
CA PHE A 350 12.95 8.17 3.24
C PHE A 350 13.07 7.54 4.62
N LEU A 351 13.92 8.10 5.49
CA LEU A 351 14.03 7.65 6.88
C LEU A 351 12.71 7.74 7.63
N LYS A 352 11.90 8.77 7.39
CA LYS A 352 10.63 8.99 8.10
C LYS A 352 9.60 7.91 7.73
N TYR A 353 9.45 7.63 6.43
CA TYR A 353 8.37 6.78 5.92
C TYR A 353 8.77 5.32 5.68
N ASN A 354 10.07 5.00 5.60
CA ASN A 354 10.56 3.65 5.24
C ASN A 354 11.60 3.14 6.24
N PHE A 355 11.40 3.41 7.54
CA PHE A 355 12.39 3.06 8.55
C PHE A 355 12.62 1.55 8.69
N GLU A 356 11.62 0.71 8.43
CA GLU A 356 11.80 -0.75 8.46
C GLU A 356 12.89 -1.23 7.49
N HIS A 357 13.03 -0.57 6.33
CA HIS A 357 14.06 -0.89 5.35
C HIS A 357 15.46 -0.46 5.82
N VAL A 358 15.53 0.68 6.50
CA VAL A 358 16.78 1.16 7.11
C VAL A 358 17.18 0.32 8.31
N GLU A 359 16.22 -0.11 9.13
CA GLU A 359 16.44 -1.03 10.24
C GLU A 359 17.01 -2.37 9.73
N GLY A 360 16.49 -2.90 8.62
CA GLY A 360 17.04 -4.08 7.96
C GLY A 360 18.51 -3.91 7.54
N TYR A 361 18.85 -2.78 6.93
CA TYR A 361 20.23 -2.46 6.55
C TYR A 361 21.17 -2.36 7.76
N ILE A 362 20.75 -1.67 8.82
CA ILE A 362 21.52 -1.58 10.07
C ILE A 362 21.71 -2.97 10.68
N THR A 363 20.66 -3.78 10.73
CA THR A 363 20.72 -5.14 11.27
C THR A 363 21.73 -5.99 10.50
N LEU A 364 21.75 -5.90 9.17
CA LEU A 364 22.74 -6.56 8.33
C LEU A 364 24.16 -6.07 8.64
N ALA A 365 24.38 -4.76 8.81
CA ALA A 365 25.69 -4.20 9.14
C ALA A 365 26.24 -4.76 10.45
N LEU A 366 25.40 -4.78 11.48
CA LEU A 366 25.75 -5.30 12.80
C LEU A 366 25.99 -6.82 12.76
N ALA A 367 25.24 -7.55 11.92
CA ALA A 367 25.43 -8.99 11.73
C ALA A 367 26.79 -9.33 11.08
N LYS A 368 27.20 -8.53 10.08
CA LYS A 368 28.52 -8.65 9.42
C LYS A 368 29.69 -8.27 10.34
N ASN A 369 29.42 -7.53 11.40
CA ASN A 369 30.35 -7.24 12.50
C ASN A 369 31.68 -6.59 12.07
N ASN A 370 31.66 -5.73 11.05
CA ASN A 370 32.85 -4.93 10.67
C ASN A 370 32.94 -3.69 11.57
N HIS A 371 33.88 -3.68 12.51
CA HIS A 371 33.98 -2.63 13.54
C HIS A 371 34.22 -1.22 12.96
N ASN A 372 35.05 -1.10 11.92
CA ASN A 372 35.33 0.19 11.29
C ASN A 372 34.07 0.74 10.62
N PHE A 373 33.39 -0.09 9.82
CA PHE A 373 32.16 0.28 9.14
C PHE A 373 31.07 0.73 10.10
N ILE A 374 30.86 -0.03 11.18
CA ILE A 374 29.83 0.28 12.18
C ILE A 374 30.19 1.56 12.93
N SER A 375 31.47 1.77 13.24
CA SER A 375 31.93 3.00 13.88
C SER A 375 31.70 4.23 12.99
N ASN A 376 32.05 4.15 11.70
CA ASN A 376 31.80 5.21 10.72
C ASN A 376 30.30 5.48 10.59
N LEU A 377 29.47 4.44 10.46
CA LEU A 377 28.01 4.57 10.39
C LEU A 377 27.43 5.34 11.60
N ILE A 378 27.93 5.09 12.81
CA ILE A 378 27.48 5.78 14.03
C ILE A 378 27.97 7.23 14.06
N LEU A 379 29.20 7.49 13.62
CA LEU A 379 29.81 8.82 13.62
C LEU A 379 29.18 9.73 12.57
N ASP A 380 28.96 9.22 11.36
CA ASP A 380 28.46 9.98 10.21
C ASP A 380 26.94 10.22 10.29
N PHE A 381 26.20 9.33 10.96
CA PHE A 381 24.73 9.39 11.07
C PHE A 381 24.25 9.26 12.52
N PRO A 382 24.55 10.26 13.40
CA PRO A 382 24.28 10.17 14.83
C PRO A 382 22.78 10.04 15.17
N HIS A 383 21.87 10.53 14.32
CA HIS A 383 20.43 10.36 14.49
C HIS A 383 19.98 8.89 14.46
N LEU A 384 20.71 8.01 13.75
CA LEU A 384 20.42 6.58 13.74
C LEU A 384 20.65 5.95 15.12
N LYS A 385 21.57 6.49 15.92
CA LYS A 385 21.82 6.00 17.29
C LYS A 385 20.60 6.19 18.18
N ASN A 386 19.81 7.24 17.95
CA ASN A 386 18.57 7.46 18.70
C ASN A 386 17.47 6.51 18.19
N ARG A 387 17.31 6.42 16.88
CA ARG A 387 16.19 5.71 16.23
C ARG A 387 16.33 4.19 16.23
N ALA A 388 17.56 3.68 16.15
CA ALA A 388 17.92 2.26 16.22
C ALA A 388 18.75 1.95 17.49
N SER A 389 18.54 2.70 18.57
CA SER A 389 19.31 2.59 19.83
C SER A 389 19.40 1.16 20.36
N GLY A 390 18.29 0.41 20.33
CA GLY A 390 18.26 -0.99 20.76
C GLY A 390 19.21 -1.90 20.00
N LEU A 391 19.34 -1.73 18.68
CA LEU A 391 20.24 -2.52 17.83
C LEU A 391 21.71 -2.20 18.11
N PHE A 392 22.07 -0.90 18.13
CA PHE A 392 23.45 -0.49 18.41
C PHE A 392 23.89 -0.84 19.83
N ASN A 393 23.00 -0.73 20.82
CA ASN A 393 23.26 -1.17 22.19
C ASN A 393 23.52 -2.67 22.23
N ALA A 394 22.64 -3.49 21.63
CA ALA A 394 22.79 -4.95 21.59
C ALA A 394 24.12 -5.38 20.97
N TRP A 395 24.55 -4.74 19.87
CA TRP A 395 25.84 -5.01 19.25
C TRP A 395 27.03 -4.58 20.14
N SER A 396 26.94 -3.42 20.78
CA SER A 396 27.98 -2.91 21.68
C SER A 396 28.16 -3.80 22.90
N PHE A 397 27.08 -4.38 23.44
CA PHE A 397 27.12 -5.31 24.58
C PHE A 397 27.77 -6.66 24.24
N GLU A 398 27.70 -7.11 22.98
CA GLU A 398 28.34 -8.35 22.52
C GLU A 398 29.87 -8.15 22.34
N ASN A 399 30.29 -7.00 21.82
CA ASN A 399 31.67 -6.75 21.39
C ASN A 399 32.54 -5.96 22.37
N LEU A 400 31.94 -5.14 23.23
CA LEU A 400 32.62 -4.53 24.39
C LEU A 400 32.31 -5.44 25.58
N GLU A 401 33.31 -5.80 26.39
CA GLU A 401 33.22 -6.74 27.53
C GLU A 401 32.29 -6.29 28.69
N LEU A 402 31.09 -5.80 28.40
CA LEU A 402 30.03 -5.45 29.35
C LEU A 402 29.19 -6.68 29.74
N LYS A 403 29.83 -7.86 29.84
CA LYS A 403 29.23 -9.14 30.26
C LYS A 403 28.57 -9.10 31.65
N ASN A 404 28.79 -8.03 32.41
CA ASN A 404 28.32 -7.87 33.80
C ASN A 404 27.05 -7.02 33.95
N LYS A 405 26.40 -6.56 32.85
CA LYS A 405 25.09 -5.89 32.93
C LYS A 405 23.95 -6.86 32.63
N SER A 406 22.88 -6.80 33.42
CA SER A 406 21.64 -7.52 33.16
C SER A 406 21.01 -7.01 31.86
N TRP A 407 20.78 -7.90 30.91
CA TRP A 407 20.13 -7.58 29.64
C TRP A 407 18.65 -7.26 29.88
N SER A 408 18.13 -6.19 29.27
CA SER A 408 16.68 -5.99 29.23
C SER A 408 16.05 -6.91 28.17
N ASN A 409 14.75 -7.17 28.29
CA ASN A 409 14.02 -7.96 27.29
C ASN A 409 14.13 -7.36 25.87
N LEU A 410 14.24 -6.03 25.77
CA LEU A 410 14.41 -5.32 24.49
C LEU A 410 15.81 -5.54 23.91
N ASP A 411 16.85 -5.59 24.75
CA ASP A 411 18.21 -5.88 24.30
C ASP A 411 18.31 -7.32 23.76
N ILE A 412 17.68 -8.28 24.46
CA ILE A 412 17.62 -9.69 24.02
C ILE A 412 16.91 -9.81 22.68
N TYR A 413 15.79 -9.12 22.49
CA TYR A 413 15.06 -9.12 21.23
C TYR A 413 15.91 -8.59 20.06
N ASN A 414 16.59 -7.45 20.24
CA ASN A 414 17.43 -6.85 19.21
C ASN A 414 18.69 -7.69 18.92
N HIS A 415 19.29 -8.31 19.93
CA HIS A 415 20.40 -9.24 19.70
C HIS A 415 19.98 -10.49 18.95
N ASN A 416 18.80 -11.05 19.25
CA ASN A 416 18.25 -12.17 18.48
C ASN A 416 18.02 -11.79 17.01
N LYS A 417 17.59 -10.54 16.71
CA LYS A 417 17.53 -10.04 15.32
C LYS A 417 18.90 -10.10 14.65
N ILE A 418 19.95 -9.59 15.31
CA ILE A 418 21.33 -9.59 14.79
C ILE A 418 21.85 -11.02 14.59
N ILE A 419 21.66 -11.92 15.55
CA ILE A 419 22.06 -13.34 15.43
C ILE A 419 21.35 -14.02 14.27
N ASN A 420 20.04 -13.82 14.14
CA ASN A 420 19.27 -14.43 13.05
C ASN A 420 19.75 -13.91 11.70
N ALA A 421 20.02 -12.61 11.57
CA ALA A 421 20.61 -12.04 10.37
C ALA A 421 22.01 -12.61 10.09
N ARG A 422 22.84 -12.83 11.13
CA ARG A 422 24.17 -13.45 11.00
C ARG A 422 24.08 -14.88 10.44
N LYS A 423 23.19 -15.70 11.01
CA LYS A 423 22.95 -17.08 10.56
C LYS A 423 22.40 -17.17 9.13
N LEU A 424 21.60 -16.19 8.72
CA LEU A 424 20.98 -16.20 7.40
C LEU A 424 21.95 -15.68 6.33
N TYR A 425 22.62 -14.57 6.59
CA TYR A 425 23.31 -13.79 5.57
C TYR A 425 24.84 -13.85 5.64
N CYS A 426 25.42 -14.34 6.75
CA CYS A 426 26.87 -14.32 6.99
C CYS A 426 27.49 -15.72 7.08
N GLU A 427 26.82 -16.62 7.80
CA GLU A 427 26.99 -18.08 7.75
C GLU A 427 26.16 -18.60 6.57
#